data_AF-A0A7V9HGC2-F1
#
_entry.id   AF-A0A7V9HGC2-F1
#
_cell.length_a   1.000
_cell.length_b   1.000
_cell.length_c   1.000
_cell.angle_alpha   90.00
_cell.angle_beta   90.00
_cell.angle_gamma   90.00
#
_symmetry.space_group_name_H-M   'P 1'
#
loop_
_entity.id
_entity.type
_entity.pdbx_description
1 polymer ?
#
loop_
_entity_poly.entity_id
_entity_poly.type
_entity_poly.pdbx_seq_one_letter_code
_entity_poly.pdbx_strand_id
1 'polypeptide(L)'
;AVTFVMHSFMDARQVRPAWEGLQRGELSDDPAIRATQERLQACSYAMAHPESDTLVPACAQHSVLDPLENLQLQELLPMPV
;
A
#
# COMPACT_ATOMS: atom_id res chain seq x y z
N ALA A 1 -0.91 7.35 26.51
CA ALA A 1 0.29 7.00 25.75
C ALA A 1 -0.14 6.59 24.35
N VAL A 2 0.59 6.98 23.30
CA VAL A 2 0.31 6.56 21.92
C VAL A 2 1.20 5.37 21.59
N THR A 3 0.62 4.32 21.01
CA THR A 3 1.35 3.14 20.54
C THR A 3 1.36 3.14 19.02
N PHE A 4 2.54 3.14 18.43
CA PHE A 4 2.71 3.00 16.98
C PHE A 4 2.96 1.54 16.64
N VAL A 5 2.14 0.97 15.76
CA VAL A 5 2.34 -0.37 15.20
C VAL A 5 2.86 -0.20 13.79
N MET A 6 4.12 -0.59 13.57
CA MET A 6 4.72 -0.62 12.24
C MET A 6 4.45 -1.99 11.63
N HIS A 7 3.65 -2.02 10.57
CA HIS A 7 3.48 -3.21 9.75
C HIS A 7 4.53 -3.20 8.62
N SER A 8 5.01 -4.39 8.24
CA SER A 8 5.84 -4.55 7.05
C SER A 8 5.11 -4.03 5.81
N PHE A 9 5.88 -3.61 4.80
CA PHE A 9 5.32 -3.33 3.48
C PHE A 9 4.59 -4.57 2.94
N MET A 10 3.46 -4.34 2.28
CA MET A 10 2.60 -5.38 1.75
C MET A 10 2.93 -5.66 0.28
N ASP A 11 2.65 -6.88 -0.19
CA ASP A 11 2.90 -7.27 -1.57
C ASP A 11 2.07 -6.42 -2.55
N ALA A 12 2.73 -5.86 -3.57
CA ALA A 12 2.07 -4.99 -4.55
C ALA A 12 0.89 -5.67 -5.27
N ARG A 13 0.93 -7.00 -5.43
CA ARG A 13 -0.16 -7.79 -6.04
C ARG A 13 -1.43 -7.78 -5.18
N GLN A 14 -1.30 -7.61 -3.87
CA GLN A 14 -2.43 -7.47 -2.95
C GLN A 14 -2.83 -6.01 -2.77
N VAL A 15 -1.87 -5.10 -2.73
CA VAL A 15 -2.11 -3.66 -2.51
C VAL A 15 -2.93 -3.05 -3.64
N ARG A 16 -2.63 -3.39 -4.91
CA ARG A 16 -3.34 -2.84 -6.07
C ARG A 16 -4.86 -3.10 -6.03
N PRO A 17 -5.35 -4.35 -6.01
CA PRO A 17 -6.79 -4.60 -5.96
C PRO A 17 -7.44 -4.08 -4.68
N ALA A 18 -6.73 -4.10 -3.54
CA ALA A 18 -7.23 -3.54 -2.29
C ALA A 18 -7.47 -2.02 -2.40
N TRP A 19 -6.48 -1.28 -2.90
CA TRP A 19 -6.53 0.17 -3.07
C TRP A 19 -7.62 0.59 -4.05
N GLU A 20 -7.67 -0.05 -5.21
CA GLU A 20 -8.68 0.22 -6.23
C GLU A 20 -10.12 -0.01 -5.71
N GLY A 21 -10.32 -1.08 -4.93
CA GLY A 21 -11.61 -1.33 -4.27
C GLY A 21 -11.97 -0.22 -3.27
N LEU A 22 -11.01 0.21 -2.44
CA LEU A 22 -11.23 1.30 -1.48
C LEU A 22 -11.57 2.62 -2.17
N GLN A 23 -10.94 2.94 -3.29
CA GLN A 23 -11.25 4.13 -4.09
C GLN A 23 -12.69 4.10 -4.63
N ARG A 24 -13.25 2.92 -4.87
CA ARG A 24 -14.67 2.72 -5.26
C ARG A 24 -15.62 2.58 -4.07
N GLY A 25 -15.12 2.60 -2.83
CA GLY A 25 -15.93 2.33 -1.64
C GLY A 25 -16.31 0.86 -1.46
N GLU A 26 -15.61 -0.05 -2.14
CA GLU A 26 -15.86 -1.48 -2.16
C GLU A 26 -14.94 -2.23 -1.21
N LEU A 27 -15.47 -3.29 -0.61
CA LEU A 27 -14.75 -4.19 0.26
C LEU A 27 -14.69 -5.58 -0.38
N SER A 28 -13.51 -6.20 -0.35
CA SER A 28 -13.31 -7.51 -0.96
C SER A 28 -13.78 -8.65 -0.05
N ASP A 29 -14.37 -9.69 -0.64
CA ASP A 29 -14.68 -10.96 0.02
C ASP A 29 -13.45 -11.90 0.08
N ASP A 30 -12.39 -11.63 -0.69
CA ASP A 30 -11.13 -12.34 -0.56
C ASP A 30 -10.46 -11.94 0.77
N PRO A 31 -10.22 -12.88 1.71
CA PRO A 31 -9.67 -12.55 3.02
C PRO A 31 -8.31 -11.85 2.97
N ALA A 32 -7.46 -12.16 1.98
CA ALA A 32 -6.14 -11.56 1.86
C ALA A 32 -6.22 -10.10 1.39
N ILE A 33 -7.11 -9.84 0.42
CA ILE A 33 -7.34 -8.48 -0.07
C ILE A 33 -8.06 -7.65 1.00
N ARG A 34 -9.04 -8.24 1.70
CA ARG A 34 -9.73 -7.62 2.82
C ARG A 34 -8.77 -7.17 3.93
N ALA A 35 -7.87 -8.05 4.36
CA ALA A 35 -6.86 -7.72 5.36
C ALA A 35 -5.92 -6.60 4.88
N THR A 36 -5.62 -6.57 3.58
CA THR A 36 -4.81 -5.49 2.98
C THR A 36 -5.56 -4.17 2.99
N GLN A 37 -6.87 -4.16 2.67
CA GLN A 37 -7.71 -2.97 2.74
C GLN A 37 -7.75 -2.39 4.16
N GLU A 38 -7.96 -3.22 5.17
CA GLU A 38 -7.99 -2.81 6.58
C GLU A 38 -6.66 -2.19 7.01
N ARG A 39 -5.53 -2.76 6.58
CA ARG A 39 -4.20 -2.21 6.85
C ARG A 39 -3.95 -0.87 6.13
N LEU A 40 -4.41 -0.74 4.88
CA LEU A 40 -4.32 0.54 4.14
C LEU A 40 -5.12 1.64 4.84
N GLN A 41 -6.33 1.33 5.31
CA GLN A 41 -7.17 2.28 6.06
C GLN A 41 -6.58 2.64 7.42
N ALA A 42 -5.91 1.70 8.09
CA ALA A 42 -5.26 1.93 9.38
C ALA A 42 -3.89 2.64 9.26
N CYS A 43 -3.38 2.84 8.05
CA CYS A 43 -2.05 3.38 7.84
C CYS A 43 -1.96 4.84 8.32
N SER A 44 -1.25 5.06 9.42
CA SER A 44 -1.02 6.41 9.97
C SER A 44 0.09 7.17 9.22
N TYR A 45 0.83 6.49 8.34
CA TYR A 45 1.89 7.08 7.53
C TYR A 45 1.37 7.39 6.12
N ALA A 46 0.62 8.49 6.04
CA ALA A 46 0.13 9.03 4.77
C ALA A 46 1.22 9.89 4.12
N MET A 47 1.33 9.79 2.79
CA MET A 47 2.28 10.54 1.97
C MET A 47 1.51 11.39 0.97
N ALA A 48 1.96 12.62 0.73
CA ALA A 48 1.46 13.43 -0.37
C ALA A 48 2.01 12.88 -1.68
N HIS A 49 1.13 12.48 -2.60
CA HIS A 49 1.58 12.07 -3.92
C HIS A 49 2.08 13.32 -4.68
N PRO A 50 3.28 13.33 -5.27
CA PRO A 50 3.83 14.53 -5.91
C PRO A 50 3.00 15.10 -7.06
N GLU A 51 2.25 14.26 -7.78
CA GLU A 51 1.52 14.67 -8.99
C GLU A 51 0.03 14.86 -8.77
N SER A 52 -0.53 14.25 -7.73
CA SER A 52 -1.93 14.41 -7.36
C SER A 52 -2.03 15.12 -6.02
N ASP A 53 -2.99 16.05 -5.87
CA ASP A 53 -3.26 16.73 -4.59
C ASP A 53 -3.97 15.79 -3.58
N THR A 54 -3.42 14.60 -3.36
CA THR A 54 -3.98 13.55 -2.51
C THR A 54 -2.96 13.03 -1.52
N LEU A 55 -3.46 12.68 -0.33
CA LEU A 55 -2.71 11.94 0.68
C LEU A 55 -3.07 10.46 0.54
N VAL A 56 -2.05 9.60 0.41
CA VAL A 56 -2.23 8.17 0.22
C VAL A 56 -1.41 7.38 1.23
N PRO A 57 -1.85 6.16 1.62
CA PRO A 57 -1.01 5.26 2.41
C PRO A 57 0.30 4.97 1.70
N ALA A 58 1.42 4.89 2.42
CA ALA A 58 2.72 4.65 1.79
C ALA A 58 2.80 3.38 0.94
N CYS A 59 2.11 2.31 1.34
CA CYS A 59 2.02 1.11 0.53
C CYS A 59 1.32 1.36 -0.82
N ALA A 60 0.27 2.21 -0.86
CA ALA A 60 -0.43 2.56 -2.10
C ALA A 60 0.46 3.44 -3.00
N GLN A 61 1.19 4.41 -2.43
CA GLN A 61 2.16 5.22 -3.17
C GLN A 61 3.15 4.33 -3.93
N HIS A 62 3.90 3.51 -3.21
CA HIS A 62 4.98 2.73 -3.83
C HIS A 62 4.47 1.53 -4.65
N SER A 63 3.34 0.92 -4.31
CA SER A 63 2.88 -0.28 -5.02
C SER A 63 1.97 0.00 -6.21
N VAL A 64 1.31 1.17 -6.23
CA VAL A 64 0.28 1.50 -7.22
C VAL A 64 0.67 2.72 -8.04
N LEU A 65 1.10 3.80 -7.39
CA LEU A 65 1.35 5.09 -8.03
C LEU A 65 2.77 5.21 -8.58
N ASP A 66 3.76 4.56 -7.95
CA ASP A 66 5.16 4.53 -8.41
C ASP A 66 5.61 3.11 -8.83
N PRO A 67 4.89 2.41 -9.72
CA PRO A 67 5.15 1.00 -9.99
C PRO A 67 6.52 0.74 -10.63
N LEU A 68 7.06 1.70 -11.39
CA LEU A 68 8.39 1.57 -11.99
C LEU A 68 9.50 1.65 -10.94
N GLU A 69 9.41 2.62 -10.02
CA GLU A 69 10.36 2.72 -8.91
C GLU A 69 10.31 1.47 -8.04
N ASN A 70 9.13 0.91 -7.79
CA ASN A 70 8.99 -0.34 -7.05
C ASN A 70 9.69 -1.53 -7.70
N LEU A 71 9.66 -1.62 -9.04
CA LEU A 71 10.40 -2.64 -9.77
C LEU A 71 11.92 -2.43 -9.64
N GLN A 72 12.38 -1.18 -9.76
CA GLN A 72 13.79 -0.83 -9.62
C GLN A 72 14.34 -1.16 -8.22
N LEU A 73 13.50 -1.08 -7.18
CA LEU A 73 13.90 -1.49 -5.82
C LEU A 73 14.34 -2.96 -5.75
N GLN A 74 13.87 -3.85 -6.64
CA GLN A 74 14.30 -5.25 -6.64
C GLN A 74 15.78 -5.40 -7.00
N GLU A 75 16.33 -4.49 -7.81
CA GLU A 75 17.75 -4.46 -8.16
C GLU A 75 18.60 -3.94 -6.99
N LEU A 76 18.08 -2.96 -6.24
CA LEU A 76 18.78 -2.30 -5.14
C LEU A 76 18.67 -3.06 -3.81
N LEU A 77 17.56 -3.77 -3.61
CA LEU A 77 17.20 -4.49 -2.38
C LEU A 77 16.86 -5.94 -2.72
N PRO A 78 17.85 -6.77 -3.08
CA PRO A 78 17.60 -8.17 -3.39
C PRO A 78 17.02 -8.89 -2.18
N MET A 79 15.79 -9.38 -2.33
CA MET A 79 15.10 -10.15 -1.30
C MET A 79 15.78 -11.52 -1.17
N PRO A 80 16.08 -12.00 0.05
CA PRO A 80 16.53 -13.37 0.24
C PRO A 80 15.48 -14.34 -0.28
N VAL A 81 15.94 -15.39 -0.97
CA VAL A 81 15.12 -16.56 -1.33
C VAL A 81 14.73 -17.38 -0.10
#